data_AF-A0A5J6N339-F1
#
_entry.id   AF-A0A5J6N339-F1
#
_cell.length_a   1.000
_cell.length_b   1.000
_cell.length_c   1.000
_cell.angle_alpha   90.00
_cell.angle_beta   90.00
_cell.angle_gamma   90.00
#
_symmetry.space_group_name_H-M   'P 1'
#
loop_
_entity.id
_entity.type
_entity.pdbx_description
1 polymer ?
#
loop_
_entity_poly.entity_id
_entity_poly.type
_entity_poly.pdbx_seq_one_letter_code
_entity_poly.pdbx_strand_id
1 'polypeptide(L)'
;MKLTVVEYVRTDGSSPYRDWFDDLDSQAAAKVATAVLRLETGIVSNVKWIGTIAECRIDWGPGYRVYLAKDGETLVILLGGGTKKRQQADIERAKAMFSEYKVRKASARKPGTKRVTPMALTREFKQTVADRAKRDPAFARALLDEAATLFLNGEPEPARLILRDLVNATVGFEALALETAKPSKSLHRMLSSQGNPSMDNLAAIFQVLREKLGVEIRARVVKAA
;
A
#
# COMPACT_ATOMS: atom_id res chain seq x y z
N MET A 1 -4.88 -2.72 15.86
CA MET A 1 -3.60 -3.45 15.88
C MET A 1 -2.91 -3.20 14.55
N LYS A 2 -1.66 -2.71 14.53
CA LYS A 2 -0.95 -2.45 13.27
C LYS A 2 -0.41 -3.75 12.71
N LEU A 3 -0.57 -3.93 11.40
CA LEU A 3 0.00 -5.06 10.67
C LEU A 3 1.26 -4.58 9.94
N THR A 4 2.28 -5.42 9.89
CA THR A 4 3.41 -5.22 8.99
C THR A 4 3.05 -5.88 7.66
N VAL A 5 3.05 -5.13 6.57
CA VAL A 5 2.69 -5.64 5.25
C VAL A 5 3.91 -5.68 4.35
N VAL A 6 4.27 -6.88 3.90
CA VAL A 6 5.42 -7.12 3.03
C VAL A 6 5.01 -7.92 1.81
N GLU A 7 5.79 -7.84 0.75
CA GLU A 7 5.67 -8.64 -0.45
C GLU A 7 6.48 -9.93 -0.30
N TYR A 8 5.98 -11.05 -0.80
CA TYR A 8 6.77 -12.27 -0.95
C TYR A 8 7.80 -12.11 -2.08
N VAL A 9 9.03 -12.56 -1.82
CA VAL A 9 10.16 -12.52 -2.77
C VAL A 9 10.60 -13.94 -3.13
N ARG A 10 10.63 -14.22 -4.43
CA ARG A 10 11.09 -15.50 -4.99
C ARG A 10 12.60 -15.68 -4.81
N THR A 11 13.11 -16.87 -5.14
CA THR A 11 14.54 -17.19 -5.06
C THR A 11 15.38 -16.36 -6.03
N ASP A 12 14.81 -15.95 -7.16
CA ASP A 12 15.42 -15.09 -8.17
C ASP A 12 15.36 -13.59 -7.82
N GLY A 13 14.76 -13.23 -6.68
CA GLY A 13 14.58 -11.85 -6.24
C GLY A 13 13.35 -11.14 -6.82
N SER A 14 12.56 -11.79 -7.69
CA SER A 14 11.31 -11.22 -8.20
C SER A 14 10.21 -11.19 -7.14
N SER A 15 9.29 -10.23 -7.25
CA SER A 15 8.12 -10.08 -6.38
C SER A 15 6.85 -10.24 -7.23
N PRO A 16 6.10 -11.35 -7.09
CA PRO A 16 4.89 -11.58 -7.88
C PRO A 16 3.82 -10.52 -7.65
N TYR A 17 3.78 -9.93 -6.46
CA TYR A 17 2.92 -8.79 -6.17
C TYR A 17 3.37 -7.54 -6.93
N ARG A 18 4.67 -7.22 -6.88
CA ARG A 18 5.20 -6.05 -7.59
C ARG A 18 4.99 -6.15 -9.09
N ASP A 19 5.34 -7.29 -9.69
CA ASP A 19 5.21 -7.51 -11.13
C ASP A 19 3.76 -7.28 -11.57
N TRP A 20 2.81 -7.90 -10.87
CA TRP A 20 1.38 -7.70 -11.13
C TRP A 20 0.93 -6.25 -10.86
N PHE A 21 1.39 -5.64 -9.77
CA PHE A 21 1.02 -4.28 -9.40
C PHE A 21 1.50 -3.27 -10.43
N ASP A 22 2.73 -3.43 -10.94
CA ASP A 22 3.33 -2.53 -11.93
C ASP A 22 2.65 -2.61 -13.30
N ASP A 23 2.01 -3.74 -13.62
CA ASP A 23 1.21 -3.95 -14.84
C ASP A 23 -0.19 -3.32 -14.80
N LEU A 24 -0.68 -2.92 -13.62
CA LEU A 24 -1.99 -2.29 -13.48
C LEU A 24 -2.01 -0.88 -14.08
N ASP A 25 -3.16 -0.46 -14.61
CA ASP A 25 -3.39 0.96 -14.89
C ASP A 25 -3.30 1.80 -13.60
N SER A 26 -2.99 3.08 -13.74
CA SER A 26 -2.71 3.97 -12.61
C SER A 26 -3.88 4.10 -11.63
N GLN A 27 -5.13 4.02 -12.09
CA GLN A 27 -6.31 4.11 -11.22
C GLN A 27 -6.50 2.81 -10.44
N ALA A 28 -6.42 1.66 -11.12
CA ALA A 28 -6.45 0.35 -10.47
C ALA A 28 -5.35 0.21 -9.41
N ALA A 29 -4.13 0.62 -9.74
CA ALA A 29 -3.00 0.57 -8.82
C ALA A 29 -3.23 1.44 -7.58
N ALA A 30 -3.82 2.63 -7.71
CA ALA A 30 -4.12 3.49 -6.56
C ALA A 30 -5.16 2.86 -5.63
N LYS A 31 -6.21 2.22 -6.20
CA LYS A 31 -7.19 1.44 -5.43
C LYS A 31 -6.55 0.27 -4.70
N VAL A 32 -5.63 -0.45 -5.35
CA VAL A 32 -4.88 -1.56 -4.74
C VAL A 32 -3.98 -1.08 -3.61
N ALA A 33 -3.17 -0.04 -3.84
CA ALA A 33 -2.29 0.53 -2.82
C ALA A 33 -3.08 1.00 -1.60
N THR A 34 -4.22 1.65 -1.82
CA THR A 34 -5.15 2.08 -0.76
C THR A 34 -5.72 0.91 0.02
N ALA A 35 -6.16 -0.15 -0.65
CA ALA A 35 -6.65 -1.36 0.01
C ALA A 35 -5.57 -2.02 0.87
N VAL A 36 -4.34 -2.12 0.35
CA VAL A 36 -3.21 -2.70 1.10
C VAL A 36 -2.82 -1.83 2.30
N LEU A 37 -2.87 -0.51 2.16
CA LEU A 37 -2.58 0.41 3.26
C LEU A 37 -3.64 0.36 4.37
N ARG A 38 -4.92 0.22 4.00
CA ARG A 38 -6.01 -0.05 4.96
C ARG A 38 -5.75 -1.32 5.78
N LEU A 39 -5.21 -2.37 5.16
CA LEU A 39 -4.81 -3.58 5.89
C LEU A 39 -3.72 -3.27 6.93
N GLU A 40 -2.71 -2.47 6.57
CA GLU A 40 -1.63 -2.07 7.47
C GLU A 40 -2.15 -1.36 8.73
N THR A 41 -3.19 -0.53 8.57
CA THR A 41 -3.86 0.18 9.68
C THR A 41 -4.86 -0.70 10.44
N GLY A 42 -5.02 -1.97 10.06
CA GLY A 42 -5.89 -2.95 10.72
C GLY A 42 -7.33 -2.98 10.20
N ILE A 43 -7.65 -2.25 9.12
CA ILE A 43 -8.96 -2.27 8.47
C ILE A 43 -9.01 -3.49 7.53
N VAL A 44 -9.73 -4.54 7.94
CA VAL A 44 -9.75 -5.85 7.25
C VAL A 44 -11.14 -6.27 6.75
N SER A 45 -12.11 -5.34 6.68
CA SER A 45 -13.51 -5.62 6.31
C SER A 45 -13.67 -6.34 4.97
N ASN A 46 -12.75 -6.10 4.02
CA ASN A 46 -12.79 -6.71 2.69
C ASN A 46 -11.89 -7.95 2.54
N VAL A 47 -11.40 -8.51 3.64
CA VAL A 47 -10.54 -9.70 3.63
C VAL A 47 -11.36 -10.96 3.89
N LYS A 48 -11.25 -11.95 3.00
CA LYS A 48 -11.84 -13.28 3.16
C LYS A 48 -10.76 -14.35 3.22
N TRP A 49 -10.75 -15.14 4.29
CA TRP A 49 -9.86 -16.28 4.46
C TRP A 49 -10.29 -17.49 3.59
N ILE A 50 -9.29 -18.14 2.99
CA ILE A 50 -9.41 -19.31 2.12
C ILE A 50 -8.30 -20.31 2.51
N GLY A 51 -8.59 -21.14 3.50
CA GLY A 51 -7.59 -22.06 4.06
C GLY A 51 -6.41 -21.30 4.67
N THR A 52 -5.20 -21.51 4.14
CA THR A 52 -3.96 -20.91 4.67
C THR A 52 -3.67 -19.51 4.15
N ILE A 53 -4.45 -19.01 3.19
CA ILE A 53 -4.30 -17.68 2.59
C ILE A 53 -5.61 -16.89 2.77
N ALA A 54 -5.61 -15.63 2.36
CA ALA A 54 -6.81 -14.81 2.25
C ALA A 54 -6.79 -14.01 0.94
N GLU A 55 -7.97 -13.56 0.53
CA GLU A 55 -8.17 -12.59 -0.54
C GLU A 55 -8.67 -11.27 0.03
N CYS A 56 -8.06 -10.15 -0.35
CA CYS A 56 -8.58 -8.81 -0.13
C CYS A 56 -9.35 -8.38 -1.38
N ARG A 57 -10.63 -8.05 -1.20
CA ARG A 57 -11.55 -7.70 -2.29
C ARG A 57 -11.57 -6.20 -2.51
N ILE A 58 -11.37 -5.81 -3.77
CA ILE A 58 -11.43 -4.42 -4.19
C ILE A 58 -12.59 -4.31 -5.18
N ASP A 59 -13.68 -3.71 -4.73
CA ASP A 59 -14.91 -3.57 -5.50
C ASP A 59 -14.83 -2.31 -6.37
N TRP A 60 -13.97 -2.39 -7.37
CA TRP A 60 -13.74 -1.35 -8.37
C TRP A 60 -13.42 -1.99 -9.72
N GLY A 61 -13.99 -1.42 -10.79
CA GLY A 61 -13.78 -1.87 -12.17
C GLY A 61 -14.03 -3.38 -12.35
N PRO A 62 -13.03 -4.16 -12.83
CA PRO A 62 -13.17 -5.60 -13.09
C PRO A 62 -13.27 -6.47 -11.83
N GLY A 63 -13.23 -5.89 -10.63
CA GLY A 63 -13.23 -6.60 -9.35
C GLY A 63 -11.86 -7.22 -9.06
N TYR A 64 -10.91 -6.36 -8.65
CA TYR A 64 -9.55 -6.78 -8.31
C TYR A 64 -9.49 -7.54 -6.98
N ARG A 65 -8.52 -8.44 -6.86
CA ARG A 65 -8.25 -9.25 -5.67
C ARG A 65 -6.77 -9.26 -5.38
N VAL A 66 -6.38 -8.96 -4.14
CA VAL A 66 -5.01 -9.12 -3.65
C VAL A 66 -4.96 -10.36 -2.78
N TYR A 67 -4.06 -11.29 -3.07
CA TYR A 67 -3.90 -12.51 -2.29
C TYR A 67 -2.81 -12.31 -1.24
N LEU A 68 -3.11 -12.69 -0.01
CA LEU A 68 -2.22 -12.49 1.12
C LEU A 68 -2.22 -13.70 2.05
N ALA A 69 -1.20 -13.80 2.89
CA ALA A 69 -1.18 -14.75 3.99
C ALA A 69 -0.69 -14.07 5.27
N LYS A 70 -0.99 -14.68 6.42
CA LYS A 70 -0.42 -14.26 7.70
C LYS A 70 0.71 -15.18 8.12
N ASP A 71 1.72 -14.59 8.75
CA ASP A 71 2.84 -15.32 9.34
C ASP A 71 3.07 -14.83 10.78
N GLY A 72 2.46 -15.52 11.73
CA GLY A 72 2.29 -15.01 13.09
C GLY A 72 1.12 -14.02 13.18
N GLU A 73 1.12 -13.17 14.19
CA GLU A 73 -0.02 -12.31 14.52
C GLU A 73 -0.06 -11.01 13.71
N THR A 74 1.10 -10.44 13.40
CA THR A 74 1.24 -9.08 12.87
C THR A 74 1.75 -9.01 11.44
N LEU A 75 2.37 -10.05 10.90
CA LEU A 75 2.95 -10.03 9.55
C LEU A 75 1.93 -10.51 8.51
N VAL A 76 1.69 -9.67 7.51
CA VAL A 76 0.93 -9.96 6.31
C VAL A 76 1.87 -10.00 5.11
N ILE A 77 1.78 -11.07 4.33
CA ILE A 77 2.61 -11.30 3.15
C ILE A 77 1.72 -11.24 1.91
N LEU A 78 2.02 -10.33 0.99
CA LEU A 78 1.36 -10.18 -0.30
C LEU A 78 1.95 -11.19 -1.29
N LEU A 79 1.09 -12.03 -1.87
CA LEU A 79 1.48 -13.16 -2.73
C LEU A 79 1.22 -12.89 -4.22
N GLY A 80 0.55 -11.78 -4.53
CA GLY A 80 0.14 -11.42 -5.88
C GLY A 80 -1.25 -10.81 -5.90
N GLY A 81 -1.77 -10.61 -7.10
CA GLY A 81 -3.14 -10.19 -7.32
C GLY A 81 -3.67 -10.61 -8.67
N GLY A 82 -4.94 -10.29 -8.89
CA GLY A 82 -5.64 -10.62 -10.11
C GLY A 82 -7.03 -10.01 -10.14
N THR A 83 -7.89 -10.55 -11.00
CA THR A 83 -9.29 -10.15 -11.12
C THR A 83 -10.19 -11.34 -10.86
N LYS A 84 -11.49 -11.07 -10.63
CA LYS A 84 -12.50 -12.11 -10.42
C LYS A 84 -12.50 -13.20 -11.52
N LYS A 85 -12.13 -12.87 -12.76
CA LYS A 85 -12.13 -13.83 -13.89
C LYS A 85 -11.10 -14.96 -13.75
N ARG A 86 -9.98 -14.74 -13.07
CA ARG A 86 -8.89 -15.73 -12.91
C ARG A 86 -8.73 -16.25 -11.48
N GLN A 87 -9.75 -16.02 -10.65
CA GLN A 87 -9.69 -16.21 -9.21
C GLN A 87 -9.17 -17.60 -8.80
N GLN A 88 -9.67 -18.68 -9.40
CA GLN A 88 -9.26 -20.03 -9.01
C GLN A 88 -7.76 -20.29 -9.29
N ALA A 89 -7.27 -19.88 -10.46
CA ALA A 89 -5.86 -20.02 -10.80
C ALA A 89 -4.96 -19.16 -9.90
N ASP A 90 -5.41 -17.95 -9.55
CA ASP A 90 -4.66 -17.06 -8.66
C ASP A 90 -4.59 -17.60 -7.22
N ILE A 91 -5.69 -18.20 -6.71
CA ILE A 91 -5.74 -18.86 -5.40
C ILE A 91 -4.72 -20.00 -5.33
N GLU A 92 -4.69 -20.89 -6.33
CA GLU A 92 -3.76 -22.02 -6.33
C GLU A 92 -2.30 -21.55 -6.40
N ARG A 93 -2.01 -20.53 -7.23
CA ARG A 93 -0.68 -19.89 -7.26
C ARG A 93 -0.29 -19.29 -5.90
N ALA A 94 -1.19 -18.58 -5.24
CA ALA A 94 -0.94 -17.99 -3.94
C ALA A 94 -0.69 -19.05 -2.85
N LYS A 95 -1.46 -20.15 -2.83
CA LYS A 95 -1.23 -21.29 -1.91
C LYS A 95 0.14 -21.92 -2.11
N ALA A 96 0.55 -22.11 -3.37
CA ALA A 96 1.86 -22.66 -3.71
C ALA A 96 3.00 -21.75 -3.22
N MET A 97 2.92 -20.44 -3.51
CA MET A 97 3.90 -19.45 -3.06
C MET A 97 4.00 -19.38 -1.54
N PHE A 98 2.88 -19.41 -0.82
CA PHE A 98 2.91 -19.38 0.64
C PHE A 98 3.49 -20.68 1.24
N SER A 99 3.24 -21.82 0.61
CA SER A 99 3.83 -23.09 1.01
C SER A 99 5.35 -23.08 0.85
N GLU A 100 5.85 -22.58 -0.30
CA GLU A 100 7.28 -22.40 -0.55
C GLU A 100 7.91 -21.43 0.46
N TYR A 101 7.28 -20.28 0.73
CA TYR A 101 7.73 -19.32 1.73
C TYR A 101 7.96 -19.97 3.10
N LYS A 102 7.00 -20.79 3.57
CA LYS A 102 7.11 -21.51 4.85
C LYS A 102 8.30 -22.47 4.86
N VAL A 103 8.53 -23.20 3.77
CA VAL A 103 9.67 -24.13 3.64
C VAL A 103 10.99 -23.37 3.68
N ARG A 104 11.14 -22.28 2.90
CA ARG A 104 12.36 -21.45 2.88
C ARG A 104 12.63 -20.82 4.24
N LYS A 105 11.60 -20.29 4.90
CA LYS A 105 11.70 -19.74 6.27
C LYS A 105 12.15 -20.79 7.28
N ALA A 106 11.63 -22.02 7.22
CA ALA A 106 12.03 -23.11 8.11
C ALA A 106 13.50 -23.53 7.89
N SER A 107 13.93 -23.65 6.63
CA SER A 107 15.32 -23.97 6.28
C SER A 107 16.31 -22.89 6.73
N ALA A 108 15.93 -21.60 6.65
CA ALA A 108 16.76 -20.48 7.13
C ALA A 108 16.91 -20.42 8.66
N ARG A 109 16.05 -21.13 9.43
CA ARG A 109 16.09 -21.17 10.89
C ARG A 109 17.00 -22.28 11.46
N LYS A 110 17.53 -23.20 10.63
CA LYS A 110 18.39 -24.30 11.12
C LYS A 110 19.75 -23.79 11.61
N PRO A 111 20.19 -24.14 12.85
CA PRO A 111 21.48 -23.71 13.39
C PRO A 111 22.62 -24.32 12.55
N GLY A 112 23.50 -23.47 12.01
CA GLY A 112 24.68 -23.86 11.22
C GLY A 112 24.69 -23.37 9.76
N THR A 113 23.56 -22.88 9.23
CA THR A 113 23.52 -22.27 7.89
C THR A 113 23.63 -20.76 8.02
N LYS A 114 24.47 -20.09 7.21
CA LYS A 114 24.56 -18.60 7.19
C LYS A 114 23.15 -18.01 7.20
N ARG A 115 22.84 -17.17 8.20
CA ARG A 115 21.52 -16.52 8.36
C ARG A 115 21.11 -15.87 7.04
N VAL A 116 20.21 -16.51 6.29
CA VAL A 116 19.45 -15.82 5.26
C VAL A 116 18.51 -14.91 6.04
N THR A 117 18.80 -13.61 6.05
CA THR A 117 17.99 -12.62 6.77
C THR A 117 16.53 -12.75 6.33
N PRO A 118 15.54 -12.57 7.24
CA PRO A 118 14.12 -12.56 6.88
C PRO A 118 13.80 -11.62 5.70
N MET A 119 14.58 -10.54 5.56
CA MET A 119 14.53 -9.58 4.46
C MET A 119 14.83 -10.15 3.07
N ALA A 120 15.47 -11.32 2.94
CA ALA A 120 15.67 -11.95 1.63
C ALA A 120 14.42 -12.69 1.12
N LEU A 121 13.44 -12.96 2.01
CA LEU A 121 12.18 -13.61 1.65
C LEU A 121 11.06 -12.59 1.40
N THR A 122 11.24 -11.36 1.85
CA THR A 122 10.18 -10.35 1.83
C THR A 122 10.69 -8.94 1.56
N ARG A 123 9.88 -8.13 0.88
CA ARG A 123 10.18 -6.72 0.58
C ARG A 123 9.09 -5.80 1.15
N GLU A 124 9.45 -4.62 1.62
CA GLU A 124 8.46 -3.62 2.07
C GLU A 124 7.59 -3.14 0.90
N PHE A 125 6.27 -3.32 0.98
CA PHE A 125 5.35 -2.95 -0.11
C PHE A 125 5.38 -1.44 -0.39
N LYS A 126 5.62 -0.64 0.65
CA LYS A 126 5.74 0.82 0.56
C LYS A 126 6.82 1.25 -0.41
N GLN A 127 7.89 0.47 -0.55
CA GLN A 127 8.93 0.77 -1.52
C GLN A 127 8.41 0.66 -2.95
N THR A 128 7.57 -0.34 -3.25
CA THR A 128 6.94 -0.50 -4.56
C THR A 128 5.99 0.66 -4.89
N VAL A 129 5.17 1.07 -3.92
CA VAL A 129 4.27 2.23 -4.08
C VAL A 129 5.08 3.52 -4.30
N ALA A 130 6.12 3.75 -3.50
CA ALA A 130 6.97 4.93 -3.63
C ALA A 130 7.74 4.95 -4.96
N ASP A 131 8.32 3.82 -5.37
CA ASP A 131 9.00 3.67 -6.66
C ASP A 131 8.06 3.98 -7.83
N ARG A 132 6.82 3.46 -7.77
CA ARG A 132 5.81 3.72 -8.80
C ARG A 132 5.35 5.19 -8.81
N ALA A 133 5.08 5.78 -7.66
CA ALA A 133 4.65 7.18 -7.55
C ALA A 133 5.69 8.17 -8.11
N LYS A 134 6.99 7.84 -8.00
CA LYS A 134 8.09 8.63 -8.58
C LYS A 134 8.10 8.58 -10.11
N ARG A 135 7.82 7.41 -10.71
CA ARG A 135 7.96 7.17 -12.16
C ARG A 135 6.65 7.35 -12.95
N ASP A 136 5.50 7.28 -12.30
CA ASP A 136 4.17 7.34 -12.92
C ASP A 136 3.34 8.51 -12.33
N PRO A 137 3.35 9.69 -12.99
CA PRO A 137 2.57 10.85 -12.55
C PRO A 137 1.05 10.60 -12.52
N ALA A 138 0.53 9.73 -13.40
CA ALA A 138 -0.90 9.41 -13.39
C ALA A 138 -1.29 8.62 -12.13
N PHE A 139 -0.41 7.72 -11.68
CA PHE A 139 -0.60 7.01 -10.42
C PHE A 139 -0.47 7.93 -9.22
N ALA A 140 0.48 8.87 -9.21
CA ALA A 140 0.59 9.87 -8.13
C ALA A 140 -0.68 10.73 -8.01
N ARG A 141 -1.27 11.16 -9.14
CA ARG A 141 -2.56 11.87 -9.15
C ARG A 141 -3.70 11.02 -8.61
N ALA A 142 -3.78 9.75 -9.02
CA ALA A 142 -4.80 8.82 -8.55
C ALA A 142 -4.68 8.56 -7.04
N LEU A 143 -3.46 8.43 -6.51
CA LEU A 143 -3.23 8.31 -5.07
C LEU A 143 -3.68 9.56 -4.30
N LEU A 144 -3.47 10.77 -4.85
CA LEU A 144 -3.93 12.00 -4.20
C LEU A 144 -5.46 12.04 -4.11
N ASP A 145 -6.16 11.56 -5.15
CA ASP A 145 -7.62 11.42 -5.17
C ASP A 145 -8.11 10.42 -4.10
N GLU A 146 -7.42 9.27 -3.95
CA GLU A 146 -7.71 8.33 -2.85
C GLU A 146 -7.52 8.97 -1.48
N ALA A 147 -6.43 9.71 -1.25
CA ALA A 147 -6.18 10.38 0.02
C ALA A 147 -7.31 11.36 0.37
N ALA A 148 -7.75 12.19 -0.59
CA ALA A 148 -8.86 13.11 -0.39
C ALA A 148 -10.18 12.35 -0.08
N THR A 149 -10.47 11.30 -0.86
CA THR A 149 -11.67 10.47 -0.68
C THR A 149 -11.69 9.80 0.70
N LEU A 150 -10.56 9.27 1.16
CA LEU A 150 -10.44 8.65 2.49
C LEU A 150 -10.71 9.65 3.62
N PHE A 151 -10.14 10.86 3.53
CA PHE A 151 -10.41 11.91 4.53
C PHE A 151 -11.90 12.25 4.59
N LEU A 152 -12.53 12.46 3.44
CA LEU A 152 -13.95 12.82 3.35
C LEU A 152 -14.89 11.70 3.86
N ASN A 153 -14.43 10.44 3.84
CA ASN A 153 -15.18 9.29 4.33
C ASN A 153 -14.76 8.83 5.74
N GLY A 154 -14.03 9.66 6.50
CA GLY A 154 -13.72 9.38 7.90
C GLY A 154 -12.58 8.37 8.13
N GLU A 155 -11.68 8.19 7.15
CA GLU A 155 -10.50 7.33 7.23
C GLU A 155 -9.19 8.14 7.23
N PRO A 156 -8.93 9.00 8.24
CA PRO A 156 -7.81 9.93 8.21
C PRO A 156 -6.44 9.25 8.38
N GLU A 157 -6.35 8.08 9.03
CA GLU A 157 -5.06 7.40 9.21
C GLU A 157 -4.47 6.86 7.88
N PRO A 158 -5.19 6.05 7.08
CA PRO A 158 -4.72 5.68 5.75
C PRO A 158 -4.44 6.91 4.86
N ALA A 159 -5.29 7.94 4.93
CA ALA A 159 -5.12 9.13 4.12
C ALA A 159 -3.81 9.88 4.42
N ARG A 160 -3.46 10.06 5.71
CA ARG A 160 -2.17 10.64 6.12
C ARG A 160 -0.97 9.85 5.59
N LEU A 161 -1.06 8.53 5.60
CA LEU A 161 0.00 7.67 5.12
C LEU A 161 0.18 7.78 3.60
N ILE A 162 -0.92 7.86 2.82
CA ILE A 162 -0.83 8.15 1.37
C ILE A 162 -0.19 9.52 1.13
N LEU A 163 -0.61 10.56 1.85
CA LEU A 163 0.00 11.89 1.73
C LEU A 163 1.50 11.85 2.04
N ARG A 164 1.91 11.13 3.09
CA ARG A 164 3.32 10.95 3.43
C ARG A 164 4.11 10.33 2.28
N ASP A 165 3.57 9.28 1.69
CA ASP A 165 4.22 8.54 0.61
C ASP A 165 4.29 9.39 -0.68
N LEU A 166 3.24 10.16 -0.97
CA LEU A 166 3.23 11.15 -2.06
C LEU A 166 4.26 12.26 -1.85
N VAL A 167 4.33 12.84 -0.65
CA VAL A 167 5.34 13.86 -0.32
C VAL A 167 6.74 13.31 -0.54
N ASN A 168 7.04 12.11 -0.03
CA ASN A 168 8.33 11.45 -0.23
C ASN A 168 8.66 11.16 -1.70
N ALA A 169 7.64 10.87 -2.52
CA ALA A 169 7.80 10.55 -3.93
C ALA A 169 7.90 11.79 -4.84
N THR A 170 7.45 12.96 -4.39
CA THR A 170 7.26 14.13 -5.26
C THR A 170 8.06 15.35 -4.79
N VAL A 171 7.47 16.19 -3.94
CA VAL A 171 8.04 17.46 -3.46
C VAL A 171 9.15 17.24 -2.42
N GLY A 172 9.07 16.19 -1.62
CA GLY A 172 9.93 15.96 -0.47
C GLY A 172 9.56 16.85 0.73
N PHE A 173 9.93 16.41 1.93
CA PHE A 173 9.55 17.12 3.17
C PHE A 173 10.25 18.46 3.37
N GLU A 174 11.47 18.64 2.84
CA GLU A 174 12.19 19.91 2.98
C GLU A 174 11.58 21.01 2.10
N ALA A 175 11.21 20.71 0.85
CA ALA A 175 10.51 21.70 0.02
C ALA A 175 9.07 21.95 0.52
N LEU A 176 8.36 20.91 0.97
CA LEU A 176 7.05 21.08 1.60
C LEU A 176 7.12 21.98 2.84
N ALA A 177 8.19 21.88 3.63
CA ALA A 177 8.41 22.74 4.80
C ALA A 177 8.54 24.22 4.42
N LEU A 178 9.25 24.52 3.33
CA LEU A 178 9.38 25.88 2.81
C LEU A 178 8.04 26.42 2.33
N GLU A 179 7.31 25.66 1.52
CA GLU A 179 6.04 26.11 0.92
C GLU A 179 4.91 26.27 1.95
N THR A 180 4.89 25.43 2.99
CA THR A 180 3.86 25.49 4.04
C THR A 180 4.24 26.40 5.21
N ALA A 181 5.48 26.92 5.24
CA ALA A 181 6.07 27.61 6.37
C ALA A 181 5.96 26.81 7.70
N LYS A 182 6.22 25.49 7.62
CA LYS A 182 6.19 24.58 8.78
C LYS A 182 7.51 23.80 8.89
N PRO A 183 8.00 23.49 10.10
CA PRO A 183 9.19 22.66 10.23
C PRO A 183 9.01 21.26 9.62
N SER A 184 9.99 20.79 8.86
CA SER A 184 10.01 19.45 8.23
C SER A 184 9.73 18.32 9.24
N LYS A 185 10.32 18.36 10.45
CA LYS A 185 10.03 17.38 11.52
C LYS A 185 8.56 17.37 11.96
N SER A 186 7.90 18.53 11.93
CA SER A 186 6.48 18.65 12.26
C SER A 186 5.62 17.97 11.20
N LEU A 187 5.92 18.19 9.92
CA LEU A 187 5.24 17.57 8.79
C LEU A 187 5.37 16.03 8.81
N HIS A 188 6.58 15.51 9.07
CA HIS A 188 6.79 14.07 9.24
C HIS A 188 5.93 13.48 10.35
N ARG A 189 5.83 14.16 11.50
CA ARG A 189 5.00 13.74 12.63
C ARG A 189 3.51 13.82 12.29
N MET A 190 3.07 14.90 11.64
CA MET A 190 1.69 15.13 11.21
C MET A 190 1.19 14.06 10.24
N LEU A 191 2.03 13.63 9.30
CA LEU A 191 1.67 12.61 8.30
C LEU A 191 2.01 11.18 8.76
N SER A 192 2.36 10.99 10.02
CA SER A 192 2.56 9.65 10.58
C SER A 192 1.21 8.96 10.88
N SER A 193 1.25 7.64 11.09
CA SER A 193 0.08 6.85 11.50
C SER A 193 -0.71 7.45 12.68
N GLN A 194 -0.01 7.99 13.68
CA GLN A 194 -0.61 8.63 14.87
C GLN A 194 -0.61 10.16 14.79
N GLY A 195 -0.29 10.71 13.61
CA GLY A 195 -0.26 12.14 13.40
C GLY A 195 -1.65 12.76 13.46
N ASN A 196 -1.72 14.02 13.88
CA ASN A 196 -2.95 14.79 13.93
C ASN A 196 -2.71 16.20 13.35
N PRO A 197 -2.66 16.34 12.02
CA PRO A 197 -2.58 17.65 11.40
C PRO A 197 -3.86 18.43 11.69
N SER A 198 -3.73 19.72 12.00
CA SER A 198 -4.90 20.61 11.98
C SER A 198 -5.46 20.71 10.55
N MET A 199 -6.72 21.12 10.42
CA MET A 199 -7.36 21.33 9.12
C MET A 199 -6.56 22.28 8.23
N ASP A 200 -6.06 23.39 8.78
CA ASP A 200 -5.27 24.37 8.02
C ASP A 200 -3.95 23.77 7.51
N ASN A 201 -3.25 23.00 8.34
CA ASN A 201 -2.02 22.32 7.91
C ASN A 201 -2.32 21.27 6.85
N LEU A 202 -3.43 20.54 6.97
CA LEU A 202 -3.85 19.56 5.98
C LEU A 202 -4.20 20.22 4.65
N ALA A 203 -4.95 21.34 4.68
CA ALA A 203 -5.29 22.12 3.50
C ALA A 203 -4.03 22.64 2.79
N ALA A 204 -3.05 23.15 3.53
CA ALA A 204 -1.77 23.59 2.98
C ALA A 204 -0.99 22.44 2.32
N ILE A 205 -0.96 21.26 2.93
CA ILE A 205 -0.30 20.08 2.34
C ILE A 205 -1.00 19.66 1.03
N PHE A 206 -2.34 19.64 1.01
CA PHE A 206 -3.10 19.35 -0.21
C PHE A 206 -2.86 20.39 -1.30
N GLN A 207 -2.77 21.67 -0.95
CA GLN A 207 -2.49 22.75 -1.89
C GLN A 207 -1.14 22.51 -2.58
N VAL A 208 -0.06 22.31 -1.82
CA VAL A 208 1.28 22.05 -2.36
C VAL A 208 1.28 20.81 -3.27
N LEU A 209 0.67 19.71 -2.85
CA LEU A 209 0.61 18.49 -3.66
C LEU A 209 -0.19 18.68 -4.94
N ARG A 210 -1.29 19.44 -4.90
CA ARG A 210 -2.10 19.76 -6.08
C ARG A 210 -1.33 20.61 -7.09
N GLU A 211 -0.64 21.63 -6.62
CA GLU A 211 0.21 22.49 -7.46
C GLU A 211 1.35 21.67 -8.07
N LYS A 212 2.03 20.85 -7.24
CA LYS A 212 3.14 19.99 -7.68
C LYS A 212 2.73 18.96 -8.74
N LEU A 213 1.52 18.41 -8.61
CA LEU A 213 0.98 17.40 -9.53
C LEU A 213 0.18 17.99 -10.70
N GLY A 214 -0.04 19.31 -10.72
CA GLY A 214 -0.81 20.01 -11.74
C GLY A 214 -2.27 19.57 -11.77
N VAL A 215 -2.92 19.44 -10.60
CA VAL A 215 -4.29 18.94 -10.48
C VAL A 215 -5.22 19.81 -9.65
N GLU A 216 -6.51 19.69 -9.97
CA GLU A 216 -7.62 20.19 -9.17
C GLU A 216 -8.32 19.01 -8.48
N ILE A 217 -8.68 19.15 -7.21
CA ILE A 217 -9.48 18.15 -6.49
C ILE A 217 -10.94 18.62 -6.52
N ARG A 218 -11.83 17.75 -6.98
CA ARG A 218 -13.28 17.98 -6.99
C ARG A 218 -13.99 16.89 -6.21
N ALA A 219 -14.71 17.28 -5.16
CA ALA A 219 -15.54 16.36 -4.39
C ALA A 219 -16.95 16.29 -4.98
N ARG A 220 -17.53 15.09 -5.02
CA ARG A 220 -18.94 14.86 -5.37
C ARG A 220 -19.56 13.92 -4.36
N VAL A 221 -20.73 14.30 -3.84
CA VAL A 221 -21.54 13.41 -2.99
C VAL A 221 -22.27 12.42 -3.89
N VAL A 222 -22.17 11.13 -3.55
CA VAL A 222 -22.84 10.04 -4.28
C VAL A 222 -23.66 9.20 -3.30
N LYS A 223 -24.63 8.44 -3.82
CA LYS A 223 -25.41 7.51 -3.00
C LYS A 223 -24.48 6.41 -2.45
N ALA A 224 -24.63 6.06 -1.17
CA ALA A 224 -23.93 4.91 -0.60
C ALA A 224 -24.31 3.62 -1.35
N ALA A 225 -23.29 2.79 -1.61
CA ALA A 225 -23.44 1.50 -2.28
C ALA A 225 -23.93 0.40 -1.33
#